data_AF-A0A8H3DW02-F1
#
_entry.id   AF-A0A8H3DW02-F1
#
_cell.length_a   1.000
_cell.length_b   1.000
_cell.length_c   1.000
_cell.angle_alpha   90.00
_cell.angle_beta   90.00
_cell.angle_gamma   90.00
#
_symmetry.space_group_name_H-M   'P 1'
#
loop_
_entity.id
_entity.type
_entity.pdbx_description
1 polymer ?
#
loop_
_entity_poly.entity_id
_entity_poly.type
_entity_poly.pdbx_seq_one_letter_code
_entity_poly.pdbx_strand_id
1 'polypeptide(L)'
;MRLGQPRILFLASYFMDILTSLLIMTPGFETLACFVGINDLNTQAPINPSISELFDLYETLYHTGARNFLLINVPPIDRAPFGTEPTLGLRVEAWNARLKRAAEAFQARRYDVSVFYYDAWAFYTELLDNPEKYGFSDTTTVGGSFWYDPVHPKTKVHDYMAANLADFLSQKW
;
A
#
# COMPACT_ATOMS: atom_id res chain seq x y z
N MET A 1 -9.14 12.50 29.04
CA MET A 1 -9.59 12.85 27.67
C MET A 1 -9.20 11.68 26.78
N ARG A 2 -10.16 10.86 26.31
CA ARG A 2 -9.83 9.75 25.40
C ARG A 2 -9.61 10.35 24.01
N LEU A 3 -8.37 10.27 23.50
CA LEU A 3 -8.08 10.56 22.10
C LEU A 3 -8.96 9.64 21.25
N GLY A 4 -9.78 10.22 20.37
CA GLY A 4 -10.66 9.48 19.49
C GLY A 4 -9.85 8.53 18.61
N GLN A 5 -10.36 7.32 18.41
CA GLN A 5 -9.78 6.34 17.50
C GLN A 5 -9.56 6.98 16.10
N PRO A 6 -8.40 6.77 15.46
CA PRO A 6 -8.15 7.28 14.12
C PRO A 6 -9.21 6.74 13.16
N ARG A 7 -9.94 7.63 12.50
CA ARG A 7 -10.90 7.26 11.45
C ARG A 7 -10.13 7.15 10.13
N ILE A 8 -9.85 5.93 9.70
CA ILE A 8 -9.31 5.68 8.37
C ILE A 8 -10.46 5.81 7.36
N LEU A 9 -10.44 6.83 6.51
CA LEU A 9 -11.38 6.98 5.41
C LEU A 9 -10.72 6.44 4.13
N PHE A 10 -11.21 5.33 3.60
CA PHE A 10 -10.80 4.85 2.28
C PHE A 10 -11.59 5.59 1.20
N LEU A 11 -10.94 6.52 0.51
CA LEU A 11 -11.44 7.05 -0.76
C LEU A 11 -10.83 6.22 -1.88
N ALA A 12 -11.53 5.17 -2.31
CA ALA A 12 -11.22 4.49 -3.55
C ALA A 12 -11.72 5.38 -4.70
N SER A 13 -10.82 6.15 -5.32
CA SER A 13 -11.15 6.82 -6.58
C SER A 13 -11.13 5.79 -7.71
N TYR A 14 -12.31 5.40 -8.17
CA TYR A 14 -12.48 4.67 -9.43
C TYR A 14 -12.25 5.62 -10.61
N PHE A 15 -11.01 6.00 -10.91
CA PHE A 15 -10.70 6.56 -12.23
C PHE A 15 -9.25 6.22 -12.61
N MET A 16 -9.12 5.75 -13.86
CA MET A 16 -7.87 5.52 -14.57
C MET A 16 -7.00 6.78 -14.57
N ASP A 17 -5.69 6.55 -14.68
CA ASP A 17 -4.59 7.50 -14.86
C ASP A 17 -3.91 8.03 -13.59
N ILE A 18 -2.67 7.55 -13.42
CA ILE A 18 -1.51 8.15 -12.71
C ILE A 18 -1.82 8.72 -11.30
N LEU A 19 -1.32 7.98 -10.30
CA LEU A 19 -1.31 8.29 -8.85
C LEU A 19 -2.65 8.08 -8.11
N THR A 20 -2.95 6.84 -7.75
CA THR A 20 -3.79 6.58 -6.56
C THR A 20 -2.99 6.92 -5.30
N SER A 21 -2.94 8.19 -4.92
CA SER A 21 -2.54 8.61 -3.58
C SER A 21 -3.75 8.56 -2.64
N LEU A 22 -3.68 7.76 -1.58
CA LEU A 22 -4.72 7.68 -0.55
C LEU A 22 -4.33 8.65 0.58
N LEU A 23 -5.08 9.73 0.81
CA LEU A 23 -4.84 10.58 1.98
C LEU A 23 -5.58 10.01 3.21
N ILE A 24 -4.87 9.46 4.19
CA ILE A 24 -5.44 9.02 5.48
C ILE A 24 -5.27 10.14 6.52
N MET A 25 -6.32 10.94 6.73
CA MET A 25 -6.28 12.01 7.74
C MET A 25 -6.61 11.47 9.14
N THR A 26 -5.63 11.49 10.04
CA THR A 26 -5.83 11.29 11.49
C THR A 26 -5.81 12.63 12.25
N PRO A 27 -6.62 12.83 13.30
CA PRO A 27 -6.68 14.13 13.99
C PRO A 27 -5.38 14.47 14.74
N GLY A 28 -4.84 15.68 14.53
CA GLY A 28 -3.71 16.26 15.27
C GLY A 28 -2.36 16.16 14.58
N PHE A 29 -2.18 15.18 13.69
CA PHE A 29 -1.03 15.03 12.81
C PHE A 29 -1.51 14.38 11.50
N GLU A 30 -1.52 15.15 10.41
CA GLU A 30 -1.91 14.63 9.10
C GLU A 30 -0.87 13.60 8.65
N THR A 31 -1.31 12.38 8.33
CA THR A 31 -0.47 11.32 7.77
C THR A 31 -0.73 11.21 6.28
N LEU A 32 0.33 11.35 5.50
CA LEU A 32 0.26 11.24 4.05
C LEU A 32 0.52 9.79 3.67
N ALA A 33 -0.52 9.09 3.21
CA ALA A 33 -0.40 7.70 2.80
C ALA A 33 -0.19 7.57 1.29
N CYS A 34 0.62 6.60 0.89
CA CYS A 34 0.90 6.31 -0.50
C CYS A 34 0.84 4.81 -0.72
N PHE A 35 -0.01 4.42 -1.66
CA PHE A 35 -0.17 3.05 -2.08
C PHE A 35 -0.17 2.99 -3.61
N VAL A 36 1.04 2.97 -4.17
CA VAL A 36 1.30 3.05 -5.62
C VAL A 36 2.29 1.96 -6.04
N GLY A 37 2.40 1.74 -7.36
CA GLY A 37 3.36 0.81 -7.96
C GLY A 37 2.73 -0.32 -8.78
N ILE A 38 1.46 -0.67 -8.53
CA ILE A 38 0.76 -1.72 -9.29
C ILE A 38 0.70 -1.36 -10.78
N ASN A 39 0.36 -0.09 -11.11
CA ASN A 39 0.27 0.39 -12.50
C ASN A 39 1.65 0.45 -13.19
N ASP A 40 2.69 0.92 -12.50
CA ASP A 40 4.08 0.91 -12.96
C ASP A 40 4.55 -0.51 -13.27
N LEU A 41 4.25 -1.47 -12.39
CA LEU A 41 4.57 -2.86 -12.59
C LEU A 41 3.81 -3.44 -13.80
N ASN A 42 2.51 -3.16 -13.92
CA ASN A 42 1.67 -3.61 -15.03
C ASN A 42 2.14 -3.06 -16.40
N THR A 43 2.56 -1.79 -16.44
CA THR A 43 3.07 -1.15 -17.67
C THR A 43 4.57 -1.42 -17.94
N GLN A 44 5.20 -2.22 -17.09
CA GLN A 44 6.64 -2.51 -17.14
C GLN A 44 7.55 -1.28 -17.00
N ALA A 45 7.10 -0.25 -16.28
CA ALA A 45 7.89 0.93 -16.00
C ALA A 45 9.20 0.58 -15.25
N PRO A 46 10.29 1.33 -15.48
CA PRO A 46 11.53 1.16 -14.76
C PRO A 46 11.39 1.47 -13.25
N ILE A 47 11.60 0.46 -12.40
CA ILE A 47 11.40 0.57 -10.94
C ILE A 47 12.24 1.69 -10.30
N ASN A 48 13.52 1.80 -10.65
CA ASN A 48 14.42 2.77 -10.02
C ASN A 48 14.01 4.23 -10.29
N PRO A 49 13.76 4.63 -11.56
CA PRO A 49 13.18 5.94 -11.87
C PRO A 49 11.85 6.21 -11.16
N SER A 50 10.88 5.30 -11.21
CA SER A 50 9.58 5.49 -10.53
C SER A 50 9.71 5.72 -9.02
N ILE A 51 10.56 4.94 -8.35
CA ILE A 51 10.83 5.15 -6.92
C ILE A 51 11.56 6.47 -6.68
N SER A 52 12.49 6.88 -7.55
CA SER A 52 13.16 8.19 -7.40
C SER A 52 12.15 9.33 -7.47
N GLU A 53 11.29 9.31 -8.49
CA GLU A 53 10.24 10.33 -8.70
C GLU A 53 9.28 10.40 -7.51
N LEU A 54 8.85 9.25 -6.97
CA LEU A 54 8.02 9.20 -5.77
C LEU A 54 8.69 9.90 -4.58
N PHE A 55 9.99 9.69 -4.37
CA PHE A 55 10.70 10.32 -3.26
C PHE A 55 11.04 11.80 -3.50
N ASP A 56 11.14 12.24 -4.75
CA ASP A 56 11.22 13.67 -5.08
C ASP A 56 9.90 14.40 -4.74
N LEU A 57 8.76 13.74 -4.96
CA LEU A 57 7.45 14.23 -4.49
C LEU A 57 7.37 14.28 -2.96
N TYR A 58 7.92 13.27 -2.26
CA TYR A 58 7.96 13.27 -0.80
C TYR A 58 8.82 14.39 -0.24
N GLU A 59 9.95 14.68 -0.88
CA GLU A 59 10.78 15.84 -0.52
C GLU A 59 10.02 17.15 -0.72
N THR A 60 9.25 17.27 -1.80
CA THR A 60 8.38 18.43 -2.03
C THR A 60 7.35 18.58 -0.91
N LEU A 61 6.66 17.49 -0.53
CA LEU A 61 5.66 17.48 0.55
C LEU A 61 6.30 17.78 1.92
N TYR A 62 7.51 17.29 2.17
CA TYR A 62 8.27 17.65 3.36
C TYR A 62 8.51 19.18 3.45
N HIS A 63 8.87 19.80 2.33
CA HIS A 63 9.07 21.25 2.25
C HIS A 63 7.80 22.08 2.39
N THR A 64 6.61 21.50 2.20
CA THR A 64 5.32 22.16 2.49
C THR A 64 4.82 21.96 3.93
N GLY A 65 5.55 21.20 4.75
CA GLY A 65 5.23 20.98 6.16
C GLY A 65 4.75 19.58 6.52
N ALA A 66 4.66 18.65 5.57
CA ALA A 66 4.32 17.27 5.88
C ALA A 66 5.41 16.63 6.76
N ARG A 67 5.00 15.89 7.79
CA ARG A 67 5.91 15.24 8.75
C ARG A 67 5.63 13.77 8.99
N ASN A 68 4.49 13.24 8.55
CA ASN A 68 4.13 11.84 8.75
C ASN A 68 3.82 11.22 7.40
N PHE A 69 4.56 10.18 7.03
CA PHE A 69 4.48 9.52 5.74
C PHE A 69 4.21 8.03 5.95
N LEU A 70 3.11 7.52 5.42
CA LEU A 70 2.79 6.10 5.39
C LEU A 70 3.03 5.56 3.98
N LEU A 71 3.98 4.63 3.84
CA LEU A 71 4.21 3.90 2.59
C LEU A 71 3.63 2.50 2.72
N ILE A 72 2.83 2.11 1.74
CA ILE A 72 2.26 0.77 1.63
C ILE A 72 2.94 0.08 0.45
N ASN A 73 3.57 -1.07 0.70
CA ASN A 73 4.22 -1.83 -0.36
C ASN A 73 3.19 -2.55 -1.26
N VAL A 74 3.62 -3.04 -2.42
CA VAL A 74 2.73 -3.69 -3.39
C VAL A 74 2.39 -5.11 -2.91
N PRO A 75 1.09 -5.48 -2.82
CA PRO A 75 0.63 -6.85 -2.57
C PRO A 75 1.23 -7.88 -3.55
N PRO A 76 1.10 -9.20 -3.31
CA PRO A 76 1.48 -10.23 -4.28
C PRO A 76 0.49 -10.25 -5.46
N ILE A 77 0.51 -9.20 -6.28
CA ILE A 77 -0.37 -9.00 -7.44
C ILE A 77 -0.11 -10.01 -8.57
N ASP A 78 1.02 -10.71 -8.52
CA ASP A 78 1.30 -11.90 -9.33
C ASP A 78 0.35 -13.06 -9.03
N ARG A 79 -0.28 -13.08 -7.84
CA ARG A 79 -1.32 -14.07 -7.48
C ARG A 79 -2.74 -13.62 -7.83
N ALA A 80 -2.91 -12.40 -8.36
CA ALA A 80 -4.20 -11.93 -8.83
C ALA A 80 -4.52 -12.52 -10.21
N PRO A 81 -5.81 -12.58 -10.63
CA PRO A 81 -6.18 -13.17 -11.93
C PRO A 81 -5.48 -12.54 -13.14
N PHE A 82 -5.12 -11.24 -13.08
CA PHE A 82 -4.36 -10.58 -14.15
C PHE A 82 -2.86 -10.91 -14.17
N GLY A 83 -2.32 -11.49 -13.08
CA GLY A 83 -0.91 -11.79 -12.85
C GLY A 83 -0.35 -12.91 -13.73
N THR A 84 -0.55 -12.79 -15.05
CA THR A 84 -0.15 -13.81 -16.04
C THR A 84 1.28 -13.64 -16.54
N GLU A 85 1.89 -12.47 -16.28
CA GLU A 85 3.27 -12.18 -16.66
C GLU A 85 4.25 -12.91 -15.70
N PRO A 86 5.08 -13.84 -16.18
CA PRO A 86 5.89 -14.70 -15.31
C PRO A 86 6.90 -13.98 -14.41
N THR A 87 7.36 -12.79 -14.80
CA THR A 87 8.33 -12.01 -14.02
C THR A 87 7.69 -11.07 -13.01
N LEU A 88 6.35 -10.97 -12.96
CA LEU A 88 5.65 -9.98 -12.16
C LEU A 88 5.98 -10.13 -10.67
N GLY A 89 5.99 -11.36 -10.13
CA GLY A 89 6.35 -11.61 -8.73
C GLY A 89 7.76 -11.11 -8.39
N LEU A 90 8.75 -11.40 -9.24
CA LEU A 90 10.12 -10.90 -9.06
C LEU A 90 10.19 -9.37 -9.13
N ARG A 91 9.38 -8.74 -9.99
CA ARG A 91 9.32 -7.29 -10.10
C ARG A 91 8.60 -6.64 -8.91
N VAL A 92 7.57 -7.28 -8.36
CA VAL A 92 6.91 -6.88 -7.10
C VAL A 92 7.92 -6.91 -5.95
N GLU A 93 8.68 -8.00 -5.80
CA GLU A 93 9.74 -8.11 -4.78
C GLU A 93 10.79 -7.01 -4.94
N ALA A 94 11.26 -6.77 -6.17
CA ALA A 94 12.24 -5.73 -6.47
C ALA A 94 11.70 -4.32 -6.16
N TRP A 95 10.43 -4.03 -6.50
CA TRP A 95 9.76 -2.79 -6.15
C TRP A 95 9.69 -2.60 -4.64
N ASN A 96 9.19 -3.60 -3.91
CA ASN A 96 9.02 -3.55 -2.46
C ASN A 96 10.36 -3.36 -1.75
N ALA A 97 11.41 -4.08 -2.17
CA ALA A 97 12.76 -3.91 -1.65
C ALA A 97 13.32 -2.51 -1.91
N ARG A 98 13.09 -1.95 -3.11
CA ARG A 98 13.57 -0.61 -3.46
C ARG A 98 12.83 0.49 -2.69
N LEU A 99 11.51 0.35 -2.56
CA LEU A 99 10.64 1.24 -1.78
C LEU A 99 11.08 1.27 -0.31
N LYS A 100 11.33 0.10 0.30
CA LYS A 100 11.78 -0.01 1.69
C LYS A 100 13.11 0.70 1.92
N ARG A 101 14.11 0.44 1.07
CA ARG A 101 15.42 1.11 1.16
C ARG A 101 15.30 2.63 1.02
N ALA A 102 14.44 3.10 0.11
CA ALA A 102 14.23 4.53 -0.09
C ALA A 102 13.51 5.17 1.12
N ALA A 103 12.54 4.48 1.71
CA ALA A 103 11.85 4.91 2.94
C ALA A 103 12.82 5.05 4.13
N GLU A 104 13.68 4.04 4.33
CA GLU A 104 14.73 4.07 5.35
C GLU A 104 15.72 5.23 5.12
N ALA A 105 16.12 5.47 3.87
CA ALA A 105 17.02 6.57 3.53
C ALA A 105 16.38 7.95 3.74
N PHE A 106 15.09 8.11 3.44
CA PHE A 106 14.34 9.34 3.66
C PHE A 106 14.21 9.66 5.15
N GLN A 107 13.83 8.68 5.97
CA GLN A 107 13.78 8.79 7.43
C GLN A 107 15.15 9.18 8.02
N ALA A 108 16.24 8.59 7.50
CA ALA A 108 17.60 8.90 7.96
C ALA A 108 18.06 10.31 7.57
N ARG A 109 17.60 10.84 6.43
CA ARG A 109 17.93 12.20 5.93
C ARG A 109 17.09 13.29 6.61
N ARG A 110 15.86 12.98 7.00
CA ARG A 110 14.89 13.92 7.59
C ARG A 110 14.54 13.47 9.01
N TYR A 111 15.33 13.87 10.00
CA TYR A 111 15.18 13.40 11.38
C TYR A 111 13.90 13.90 12.08
N ASP A 112 13.22 14.90 11.52
CA ASP A 112 11.98 15.48 12.03
C ASP A 112 10.71 14.87 11.41
N VAL A 113 10.84 13.87 10.54
CA VAL A 113 9.68 13.14 9.98
C VAL A 113 9.50 11.79 10.65
N SER A 114 8.28 11.26 10.59
CA SER A 114 7.95 9.86 10.87
C SER A 114 7.60 9.15 9.57
N VAL A 115 8.27 8.04 9.30
CA VAL A 115 8.02 7.15 8.17
C VAL A 115 7.46 5.84 8.67
N PHE A 116 6.21 5.56 8.33
CA PHE A 116 5.54 4.30 8.57
C PHE A 116 5.60 3.45 7.31
N TYR A 117 6.14 2.25 7.40
CA TYR A 117 6.18 1.30 6.27
C TYR A 117 5.26 0.12 6.59
N TYR A 118 4.14 0.02 5.88
CA TYR A 118 3.15 -1.04 6.04
C TYR A 118 3.35 -2.12 4.98
N ASP A 119 3.42 -3.36 5.43
CA ASP A 119 3.68 -4.54 4.60
C ASP A 119 2.37 -5.19 4.14
N ALA A 120 1.74 -4.58 3.14
CA ALA A 120 0.57 -5.17 2.49
C ALA A 120 0.90 -6.47 1.75
N TRP A 121 2.14 -6.65 1.29
CA TRP A 121 2.59 -7.90 0.69
C TRP A 121 2.43 -9.07 1.66
N ALA A 122 3.01 -8.96 2.86
CA ALA A 122 2.92 -10.01 3.86
C ALA A 122 1.47 -10.27 4.29
N PHE A 123 0.69 -9.19 4.46
CA PHE A 123 -0.71 -9.30 4.85
C PHE A 123 -1.58 -10.01 3.80
N TYR A 124 -1.46 -9.65 2.52
CA TYR A 124 -2.21 -10.30 1.45
C TYR A 124 -1.76 -11.75 1.26
N THR A 125 -0.46 -12.05 1.42
CA THR A 125 0.04 -13.43 1.44
C THR A 125 -0.64 -14.25 2.54
N GLU A 126 -0.76 -13.74 3.77
CA GLU A 126 -1.48 -14.43 4.86
C GLU A 126 -2.96 -14.70 4.50
N LEU A 127 -3.65 -13.74 3.88
CA LEU A 127 -5.04 -13.94 3.45
C LEU A 127 -5.17 -14.99 2.36
N LEU A 128 -4.25 -14.99 1.39
CA LEU A 128 -4.27 -15.90 0.24
C LEU A 128 -3.79 -17.32 0.60
N ASP A 129 -2.93 -17.46 1.61
CA ASP A 129 -2.42 -18.75 2.10
C ASP A 129 -3.39 -19.39 3.11
N ASN A 130 -4.21 -18.60 3.79
CA ASN A 130 -5.19 -19.07 4.78
C ASN A 130 -6.63 -18.63 4.46
N PRO A 131 -7.14 -18.81 3.23
CA PRO A 131 -8.38 -18.16 2.81
C PRO A 131 -9.61 -18.55 3.64
N GLU A 132 -9.70 -19.82 4.07
CA GLU A 132 -10.80 -20.31 4.89
C GLU A 132 -10.86 -19.64 6.27
N LYS A 133 -9.71 -19.36 6.89
CA LYS A 133 -9.61 -18.64 8.18
C LYS A 133 -10.24 -17.25 8.09
N TYR A 134 -10.17 -16.63 6.91
CA TYR A 134 -10.72 -15.31 6.63
C TYR A 134 -12.08 -15.39 5.90
N GLY A 135 -12.64 -16.59 5.74
CA GLY A 135 -13.92 -16.84 5.10
C GLY A 135 -13.94 -16.48 3.61
N PHE A 136 -12.86 -16.80 2.89
CA PHE A 136 -12.77 -16.80 1.44
C PHE A 136 -12.78 -18.24 0.95
N SER A 137 -13.65 -18.55 -0.02
CA SER A 137 -13.80 -19.88 -0.62
C SER A 137 -13.17 -19.98 -2.02
N ASP A 138 -12.81 -18.84 -2.61
CA ASP A 138 -12.22 -18.72 -3.95
C ASP A 138 -11.32 -17.48 -3.99
N THR A 139 -10.03 -17.73 -4.20
CA THR A 139 -8.95 -16.73 -4.29
C THR A 139 -8.30 -16.65 -5.67
N THR A 140 -8.88 -17.26 -6.70
CA THR A 140 -8.27 -17.32 -8.05
C THR A 140 -9.20 -16.81 -9.14
N THR A 141 -10.51 -16.87 -8.95
CA THR A 141 -11.48 -16.49 -9.98
C THR A 141 -11.86 -15.01 -9.89
N VAL A 142 -11.92 -14.35 -11.04
CA VAL A 142 -12.55 -13.02 -11.18
C VAL A 142 -14.01 -13.10 -10.75
N GLY A 143 -14.43 -12.22 -9.83
CA GLY A 143 -15.78 -12.22 -9.28
C GLY A 143 -16.01 -13.25 -8.18
N GLY A 144 -15.00 -14.04 -7.82
CA GLY A 144 -15.01 -14.97 -6.69
C GLY A 144 -15.08 -14.26 -5.33
N SER A 145 -14.79 -15.01 -4.26
CA SER A 145 -14.91 -14.48 -2.89
C SER A 145 -13.84 -13.44 -2.53
N PHE A 146 -12.68 -13.51 -3.19
CA PHE A 146 -11.53 -12.63 -2.95
C PHE A 146 -11.43 -11.50 -3.97
N TRP A 147 -11.55 -11.80 -5.27
CA TRP A 147 -11.32 -10.84 -6.36
C TRP A 147 -12.63 -10.26 -6.90
N TYR A 148 -12.73 -8.93 -6.97
CA TYR A 148 -13.85 -8.25 -7.61
C TYR A 148 -13.69 -8.28 -9.14
N ASP A 149 -12.52 -7.88 -9.61
CA ASP A 149 -12.12 -7.88 -11.02
C ASP A 149 -10.70 -8.50 -11.15
N PRO A 150 -10.03 -8.47 -12.32
CA PRO A 150 -8.73 -9.10 -12.46
C PRO A 150 -7.61 -8.64 -11.51
N VAL A 151 -7.71 -7.47 -10.87
CA VAL A 151 -6.66 -6.91 -10.00
C VAL A 151 -7.18 -6.38 -8.66
N HIS A 152 -8.43 -5.93 -8.60
CA HIS A 152 -9.00 -5.36 -7.39
C HIS A 152 -9.68 -6.43 -6.54
N PRO A 153 -9.38 -6.50 -5.23
CA PRO A 153 -10.03 -7.42 -4.33
C PRO A 153 -11.43 -6.92 -3.93
N LYS A 154 -12.24 -7.80 -3.33
CA LYS A 154 -13.57 -7.47 -2.80
C LYS A 154 -13.44 -6.59 -1.56
N THR A 155 -14.51 -5.86 -1.23
CA THR A 155 -14.62 -5.01 -0.03
C THR A 155 -14.19 -5.73 1.25
N LYS A 156 -14.52 -7.01 1.43
CA LYS A 156 -14.11 -7.80 2.61
C LYS A 156 -12.59 -7.87 2.80
N VAL A 157 -11.81 -7.93 1.71
CA VAL A 157 -10.34 -7.89 1.76
C VAL A 157 -9.87 -6.49 2.19
N HIS A 158 -10.50 -5.43 1.68
CA HIS A 158 -10.24 -4.06 2.12
C HIS A 158 -10.57 -3.85 3.60
N ASP A 159 -11.65 -4.43 4.12
CA ASP A 159 -12.00 -4.36 5.55
C ASP A 159 -10.93 -5.01 6.42
N TYR A 160 -10.42 -6.18 6.00
CA TYR A 160 -9.31 -6.85 6.67
C TYR A 160 -8.03 -6.02 6.64
N MET A 161 -7.69 -5.44 5.49
CA MET A 161 -6.51 -4.57 5.36
C MET A 161 -6.66 -3.30 6.21
N ALA A 162 -7.85 -2.71 6.25
CA ALA A 162 -8.16 -1.55 7.06
C ALA A 162 -7.95 -1.82 8.56
N ALA A 163 -8.47 -2.95 9.05
CA ALA A 163 -8.30 -3.37 10.43
C ALA A 163 -6.82 -3.63 10.75
N ASN A 164 -6.11 -4.36 9.89
CA ASN A 164 -4.69 -4.65 10.09
C ASN A 164 -3.81 -3.38 10.05
N LEU A 165 -4.11 -2.45 9.14
CA LEU A 165 -3.43 -1.16 9.08
C LEU A 165 -3.72 -0.30 10.31
N ALA A 166 -4.96 -0.29 10.80
CA ALA A 166 -5.32 0.42 12.03
C ALA A 166 -4.55 -0.14 13.24
N ASP A 167 -4.48 -1.47 13.37
CA ASP A 167 -3.71 -2.15 14.40
C ASP A 167 -2.22 -1.80 14.30
N PHE A 168 -1.65 -1.86 13.08
CA PHE A 168 -0.26 -1.48 12.82
C PHE A 168 0.03 -0.05 13.25
N LEU A 169 -0.81 0.92 12.86
CA LEU A 169 -0.63 2.32 13.22
C LEU A 169 -0.78 2.53 14.72
N SER A 170 -1.73 1.87 15.38
CA SER A 170 -1.96 2.01 16.83
C SER A 170 -0.75 1.63 17.69
N GLN A 171 0.20 0.84 17.17
CA GLN A 171 1.42 0.43 17.85
C GLN A 171 2.59 1.43 17.65
N LYS A 172 2.41 2.45 16.82
CA LYS A 172 3.46 3.42 16.46
C LYS A 172 3.27 4.80 17.10
N TRP A 173 2.17 4.99 17.81
CA TRP A 173 1.83 6.17 18.61
C TRP A 173 1.75 5.79 20.09
#